data_AF-A0A449B2F7-F1
#
_entry.id   AF-A0A449B2F7-F1
#
_cell.length_a   1.000
_cell.length_b   1.000
_cell.length_c   1.000
_cell.angle_alpha   90.00
_cell.angle_beta   90.00
_cell.angle_gamma   90.00
#
_symmetry.space_group_name_H-M   'P 1'
#
loop_
_entity.id
_entity.type
_entity.pdbx_description
1 polymer ?
#
loop_
_entity_poly.entity_id
_entity_poly.type
_entity_poly.pdbx_seq_one_letter_code
_entity_poly.pdbx_strand_id
1 'polypeptide(L)'
;MFWLLSTFVDNNLITTTSTQELENIKVTKLLSYIANSLVIVFFCVYAYFLRYKIKAGYIFFILWTIVFIAMAFLPFWSDFNKLNTLQKVFGSLSSIFASIISLYMIYYTIKLFIKRKVYRYELIQNIKKQRR
;
A
#
# COMPACT_ATOMS: atom_id res chain seq x y z
N MET A 1 -4.93 -7.36 -15.22
CA MET A 1 -4.74 -6.58 -16.48
C MET A 1 -3.30 -6.10 -16.68
N PHE A 2 -2.58 -5.67 -15.63
CA PHE A 2 -1.15 -5.31 -15.67
C PHE A 2 -0.20 -6.43 -16.17
N TRP A 3 -0.55 -7.69 -15.90
CA TRP A 3 0.23 -8.89 -16.25
C TRP A 3 0.42 -9.10 -17.76
N LEU A 4 -0.62 -8.86 -18.57
CA LEU A 4 -0.53 -9.08 -20.02
C LEU A 4 0.38 -8.06 -20.71
N LEU A 5 0.46 -6.82 -20.21
CA LEU A 5 1.21 -5.76 -20.89
C LEU A 5 2.71 -5.81 -20.58
N SER A 6 3.09 -6.25 -19.37
CA SER A 6 4.50 -6.40 -19.00
C SER A 6 5.18 -7.54 -19.78
N THR A 7 4.44 -8.61 -20.08
CA THR A 7 4.97 -9.74 -20.86
C THR A 7 5.22 -9.39 -22.33
N PHE A 8 4.44 -8.48 -22.93
CA PHE A 8 4.68 -8.05 -24.32
C PHE A 8 5.89 -7.12 -24.47
N VAL A 9 6.24 -6.37 -23.42
CA VAL A 9 7.30 -5.34 -23.47
C VAL A 9 8.70 -5.92 -23.27
N ASP A 10 8.85 -6.95 -22.43
CA ASP A 10 10.16 -7.54 -22.13
C ASP A 10 10.75 -8.34 -23.31
N ASN A 11 9.98 -8.64 -24.37
CA ASN A 11 10.47 -9.37 -25.56
C ASN A 11 11.57 -8.63 -26.34
N ASN A 12 11.67 -7.31 -26.23
CA ASN A 12 12.67 -6.52 -26.96
C ASN A 12 14.02 -6.39 -26.22
N LEU A 13 14.09 -6.80 -24.94
CA LEU A 13 15.32 -6.72 -24.11
C LEU A 13 16.11 -8.04 -24.08
N ILE A 14 15.58 -9.10 -24.71
CA ILE A 14 16.06 -10.50 -24.60
C ILE A 14 17.37 -10.75 -25.36
N THR A 15 17.81 -9.82 -26.22
CA THR A 15 18.89 -10.10 -27.18
C THR A 15 20.32 -9.97 -26.65
N THR A 16 20.54 -9.52 -25.40
CA THR A 16 21.91 -9.12 -24.96
C THR A 16 22.39 -9.62 -23.59
N THR A 17 21.64 -10.43 -22.83
CA THR A 17 22.03 -10.85 -21.46
C THR A 17 22.10 -12.37 -21.28
N SER A 18 23.04 -12.82 -20.43
CA SER A 18 23.28 -14.23 -20.11
C SER A 18 22.04 -14.86 -19.45
N THR A 19 21.75 -16.12 -19.78
CA THR A 19 20.48 -16.79 -19.42
C THR A 19 20.21 -16.83 -17.91
N GLN A 20 21.25 -16.92 -17.07
CA GLN A 20 21.12 -16.96 -15.62
C GLN A 20 20.77 -15.60 -14.97
N GLU A 21 21.33 -14.50 -15.47
CA GLU A 21 20.97 -13.15 -14.98
C GLU A 21 19.55 -12.79 -15.39
N LEU A 22 19.15 -13.23 -16.58
CA LEU A 22 17.82 -13.02 -17.14
C LEU A 22 16.74 -13.79 -16.36
N GLU A 23 17.04 -15.00 -15.90
CA GLU A 23 16.17 -15.77 -15.00
C GLU A 23 16.03 -15.10 -13.62
N ASN A 24 17.12 -14.64 -13.02
CA ASN A 24 17.09 -13.98 -11.72
C ASN A 24 16.30 -12.65 -11.75
N ILE A 25 16.44 -11.86 -12.81
CA ILE A 25 15.69 -10.61 -13.02
C ILE A 25 14.20 -10.90 -13.23
N LYS A 26 13.85 -11.95 -13.98
CA LYS A 26 12.46 -12.38 -14.18
C LYS A 26 11.83 -12.82 -12.85
N VAL A 27 12.53 -13.63 -12.07
CA VAL A 27 12.04 -14.13 -10.77
C VAL A 27 11.81 -12.99 -9.78
N THR A 28 12.75 -12.05 -9.64
CA THR A 28 12.59 -10.89 -8.74
C THR A 28 11.47 -9.95 -9.16
N LYS A 29 11.32 -9.67 -10.47
CA LYS A 29 10.17 -8.91 -10.97
C LYS A 29 8.85 -9.61 -10.63
N LEU A 30 8.77 -10.91 -10.89
CA LEU A 30 7.57 -11.72 -10.65
C LEU A 30 7.22 -11.74 -9.15
N LEU A 31 8.22 -11.90 -8.27
CA LEU A 31 8.04 -11.84 -6.82
C LEU A 31 7.52 -10.48 -6.34
N SER A 32 8.06 -9.39 -6.90
CA SER A 32 7.62 -8.02 -6.59
C SER A 32 6.16 -7.78 -7.00
N TYR A 33 5.73 -8.32 -8.14
CA TYR A 33 4.33 -8.24 -8.58
C TYR A 33 3.38 -9.06 -7.71
N ILE A 34 3.79 -10.27 -7.31
CA ILE A 34 3.02 -11.12 -6.38
C ILE A 34 2.89 -10.42 -5.03
N ALA A 35 3.98 -9.88 -4.51
CA ALA A 35 3.99 -9.15 -3.24
C ALA A 35 3.04 -7.95 -3.28
N ASN A 36 3.13 -7.11 -4.33
CA ASN A 36 2.26 -5.94 -4.46
C ASN A 36 0.77 -6.33 -4.59
N SER A 37 0.47 -7.40 -5.34
CA SER A 37 -0.91 -7.89 -5.50
C SER A 37 -1.46 -8.47 -4.20
N LEU A 38 -0.65 -9.23 -3.47
CA LEU A 38 -1.01 -9.78 -2.16
C LEU A 38 -1.28 -8.66 -1.15
N VAL A 39 -0.44 -7.62 -1.09
CA VAL A 39 -0.64 -6.47 -0.20
C VAL A 39 -2.00 -5.81 -0.44
N ILE A 40 -2.36 -5.60 -1.70
CA ILE A 40 -3.66 -5.01 -2.08
C ILE A 40 -4.82 -5.94 -1.70
N VAL A 41 -4.70 -7.24 -1.98
CA VAL A 41 -5.74 -8.23 -1.63
C VAL A 41 -5.93 -8.31 -0.12
N PHE A 42 -4.84 -8.40 0.66
CA PHE A 42 -4.91 -8.40 2.12
C PHE A 42 -5.51 -7.10 2.67
N PHE A 43 -5.18 -5.95 2.09
CA PHE A 43 -5.80 -4.68 2.45
C PHE A 43 -7.32 -4.69 2.20
N CYS A 44 -7.76 -5.14 1.03
CA CYS A 44 -9.19 -5.23 0.69
C CYS A 44 -9.95 -6.20 1.59
N VAL A 45 -9.40 -7.40 1.83
CA VAL A 45 -9.99 -8.39 2.75
C VAL A 45 -10.11 -7.80 4.14
N TYR A 46 -9.08 -7.10 4.64
CA TYR A 46 -9.14 -6.50 5.97
C TYR A 46 -10.10 -5.32 6.04
N ALA A 47 -10.12 -4.45 5.03
CA ALA A 47 -11.08 -3.34 4.93
C ALA A 47 -12.53 -3.86 4.92
N TYR A 48 -12.78 -5.01 4.29
CA TYR A 48 -14.06 -5.69 4.36
C TYR A 48 -14.38 -6.13 5.81
N PHE A 49 -13.45 -6.78 6.52
CA PHE A 49 -13.65 -7.16 7.92
C PHE A 49 -13.84 -5.97 8.88
N LEU A 50 -13.20 -4.85 8.59
CA LEU A 50 -13.32 -3.58 9.33
C LEU A 50 -14.77 -3.08 9.34
N ARG A 51 -15.51 -3.26 8.24
CA ARG A 51 -16.88 -2.80 8.09
C ARG A 51 -17.86 -3.55 9.00
N TYR A 52 -17.61 -4.84 9.28
CA TYR A 52 -18.62 -5.70 9.88
C TYR A 52 -18.43 -5.95 11.38
N LYS A 53 -17.21 -6.21 11.88
CA LYS A 53 -17.04 -6.63 13.30
C LYS A 53 -15.71 -6.28 13.97
N ILE A 54 -14.67 -5.90 13.22
CA ILE A 54 -13.33 -5.70 13.81
C ILE A 54 -13.10 -4.22 14.12
N LYS A 55 -12.95 -3.88 15.41
CA LYS A 55 -12.45 -2.57 15.82
C LYS A 55 -10.96 -2.50 15.49
N ALA A 56 -10.57 -1.91 14.37
CA ALA A 56 -9.14 -1.68 14.12
C ALA A 56 -8.57 -0.70 15.14
N GLY A 57 -7.48 -1.11 15.77
CA GLY A 57 -6.66 -0.23 16.58
C GLY A 57 -5.89 0.78 15.72
N TYR A 58 -5.40 1.85 16.36
CA TYR A 58 -4.57 2.87 15.70
C TYR A 58 -3.33 2.27 15.02
N ILE A 59 -2.75 1.22 15.63
CA ILE A 59 -1.56 0.51 15.13
C ILE A 59 -1.81 -0.03 13.73
N PHE A 60 -3.02 -0.49 13.44
CA PHE A 60 -3.39 -0.99 12.13
C PHE A 60 -3.25 0.11 11.08
N PHE A 61 -3.88 1.27 11.29
CA PHE A 61 -3.82 2.36 10.34
C PHE A 61 -2.38 2.86 10.14
N ILE A 62 -1.58 2.92 11.21
CA ILE A 62 -0.16 3.30 11.13
C ILE A 62 0.64 2.29 10.29
N LEU A 63 0.53 1.00 10.58
CA LEU A 63 1.26 -0.05 9.85
C LEU A 63 0.92 -0.03 8.36
N TRP A 64 -0.37 0.06 8.01
CA TRP A 64 -0.77 0.10 6.61
C TRP A 64 -0.39 1.41 5.92
N THR A 65 -0.38 2.53 6.64
CA THR A 65 0.14 3.80 6.10
C THR A 65 1.61 3.64 5.69
N ILE A 66 2.45 3.02 6.53
CA ILE A 66 3.86 2.77 6.22
C ILE A 66 4.00 1.90 4.96
N VAL A 67 3.19 0.83 4.86
CA VAL A 67 3.20 -0.06 3.69
C VAL A 67 2.81 0.68 2.40
N PHE A 68 1.75 1.50 2.43
CA PHE A 68 1.33 2.27 1.24
C PHE A 68 2.32 3.36 0.86
N ILE A 69 3.00 3.99 1.84
CA ILE A 69 4.11 4.91 1.57
C ILE A 69 5.24 4.17 0.86
N ALA A 70 5.66 3.00 1.37
CA ALA A 70 6.70 2.19 0.73
C ALA A 70 6.32 1.81 -0.71
N MET A 71 5.07 1.41 -0.96
CA MET A 71 4.57 1.14 -2.31
C MET A 71 4.56 2.38 -3.21
N ALA A 72 4.28 3.56 -2.66
CA ALA A 72 4.29 4.80 -3.44
C ALA A 72 5.70 5.14 -3.95
N PHE A 73 6.74 4.82 -3.17
CA PHE A 73 8.14 5.07 -3.55
C PHE A 73 8.77 3.95 -4.39
N LEU A 74 8.15 2.77 -4.45
CA LEU A 74 8.67 1.59 -5.15
C LEU A 74 9.01 1.84 -6.63
N PRO A 75 8.20 2.58 -7.43
CA PRO A 75 8.54 2.87 -8.82
C PRO A 75 9.82 3.68 -8.97
N PHE A 76 10.15 4.54 -7.99
CA PHE A 76 11.32 5.43 -8.03
C PHE A 76 12.61 4.75 -7.58
N TRP A 77 12.53 3.56 -6.97
CA TRP A 77 13.70 2.82 -6.49
C TRP A 77 14.43 2.06 -7.61
N SER A 78 13.70 1.68 -8.66
CA SER A 78 14.27 1.07 -9.87
C SER A 78 14.68 2.18 -10.82
N ASP A 79 15.95 2.20 -11.27
CA ASP A 79 16.51 3.19 -12.21
C ASP A 79 15.48 3.64 -13.27
N PHE A 80 14.79 4.75 -13.01
CA PHE A 80 13.60 5.17 -13.77
C PHE A 80 13.91 5.40 -15.26
N ASN A 81 15.18 5.58 -15.58
CA ASN A 81 15.69 5.79 -16.93
C ASN A 81 15.82 4.50 -17.75
N LYS A 82 15.97 3.33 -17.11
CA LYS A 82 16.14 2.03 -17.77
C LYS A 82 14.81 1.33 -18.11
N LEU A 83 13.69 1.80 -17.56
CA LEU A 83 12.37 1.22 -17.80
C LEU A 83 11.78 1.69 -19.13
N ASN A 84 10.97 0.83 -19.76
CA ASN A 84 10.22 1.21 -20.95
C ASN A 84 9.17 2.30 -20.63
N THR A 85 8.85 3.18 -21.59
CA THR A 85 7.91 4.31 -21.43
C THR A 85 6.57 3.88 -20.83
N LEU A 86 6.03 2.73 -21.26
CA LEU A 86 4.80 2.17 -20.69
C LEU A 86 4.95 1.81 -19.21
N GLN A 87 6.05 1.17 -18.82
CA GLN A 87 6.30 0.80 -17.43
C GLN A 87 6.44 2.05 -16.55
N LYS A 88 7.02 3.13 -17.07
CA LYS A 88 7.11 4.43 -16.36
C LYS A 88 5.73 5.03 -16.09
N VAL A 89 4.85 5.04 -17.09
CA VAL A 89 3.48 5.59 -16.97
C VAL A 89 2.65 4.78 -15.96
N PHE A 90 2.73 3.46 -16.02
CA PHE A 90 1.99 2.62 -15.09
C PHE A 90 2.57 2.66 -13.66
N GLY A 91 3.89 2.75 -13.53
CA GLY A 91 4.56 2.95 -12.24
C GLY A 91 4.16 4.27 -11.58
N SER A 92 4.14 5.37 -12.35
CA SER A 92 3.72 6.67 -11.82
C SER A 92 2.24 6.69 -11.42
N LEU A 93 1.35 6.09 -12.22
CA LEU A 93 -0.06 5.93 -11.86
C LEU A 93 -0.24 5.14 -10.55
N SER A 94 0.48 4.02 -10.39
CA SER A 94 0.44 3.22 -9.17
C SER A 94 0.90 4.01 -7.94
N SER A 95 1.92 4.86 -8.10
CA SER A 95 2.41 5.74 -7.02
C SER A 95 1.36 6.77 -6.60
N ILE A 96 0.67 7.39 -7.57
CA ILE A 96 -0.40 8.35 -7.31
C ILE A 96 -1.53 7.70 -6.49
N PHE A 97 -1.98 6.50 -6.90
CA PHE A 97 -3.02 5.78 -6.16
C PHE A 97 -2.58 5.40 -4.74
N ALA A 98 -1.36 4.89 -4.58
CA ALA A 98 -0.83 4.54 -3.27
C ALA A 98 -0.70 5.77 -2.34
N SER A 99 -0.30 6.92 -2.88
CA SER A 99 -0.22 8.19 -2.15
C SER A 99 -1.60 8.66 -1.67
N ILE A 100 -2.63 8.60 -2.54
CA ILE A 100 -4.01 8.95 -2.17
C ILE A 100 -4.52 8.06 -1.04
N ILE A 101 -4.29 6.74 -1.12
CA ILE A 101 -4.70 5.78 -0.08
C ILE A 101 -3.97 6.08 1.24
N SER A 102 -2.67 6.38 1.19
CA SER A 102 -1.88 6.75 2.36
C SER A 102 -2.43 8.00 3.05
N LEU A 103 -2.71 9.08 2.30
CA LEU A 103 -3.31 10.30 2.84
C LEU A 103 -4.67 10.03 3.51
N TYR A 104 -5.50 9.18 2.90
CA TYR A 104 -6.78 8.78 3.47
C TYR A 104 -6.61 8.03 4.80
N MET A 105 -5.63 7.12 4.89
CA MET A 105 -5.33 6.36 6.11
C MET A 105 -4.80 7.26 7.24
N ILE A 106 -3.98 8.26 6.91
CA ILE A 106 -3.52 9.29 7.87
C ILE A 106 -4.72 10.06 8.43
N TYR A 107 -5.63 10.51 7.57
CA TYR A 107 -6.84 11.21 8.00
C TYR A 107 -7.68 10.36 8.96
N TYR A 108 -7.88 9.07 8.67
CA TYR A 108 -8.62 8.16 9.57
C TYR A 108 -7.92 7.97 10.92
N THR A 109 -6.59 7.91 10.92
CA THR A 109 -5.79 7.80 12.14
C THR A 109 -6.04 8.99 13.06
N ILE A 110 -6.02 10.21 12.50
CA ILE A 110 -6.29 11.45 13.25
C ILE A 110 -7.73 11.48 13.77
N LYS A 111 -8.70 11.14 12.92
CA LYS A 111 -10.12 11.09 13.29
C LYS A 111 -10.38 10.15 14.48
N LEU A 112 -9.75 8.97 14.45
CA LEU A 112 -9.81 8.00 15.55
C LEU A 112 -9.15 8.52 16.83
N PHE A 113 -8.00 9.18 16.70
CA PHE A 113 -7.29 9.78 17.83
C PHE A 113 -8.16 10.82 18.57
N ILE A 114 -8.79 11.73 17.81
CA ILE A 114 -9.68 12.76 18.37
C ILE A 114 -10.89 12.11 19.06
N LYS A 115 -11.57 11.17 18.39
CA LYS A 115 -12.75 10.49 18.94
C LYS A 115 -12.45 9.83 20.30
N ARG A 116 -11.27 9.25 20.45
CA ARG A 116 -10.84 8.63 21.72
C ARG A 116 -10.59 9.66 22.82
N LYS A 117 -10.01 10.81 22.49
CA LYS A 117 -9.77 11.89 23.46
C LYS A 117 -11.11 12.39 24.02
N VAL A 118 -12.08 12.64 23.14
CA VAL A 118 -13.45 13.05 23.51
C VAL A 118 -14.11 12.00 24.41
N TYR A 119 -14.09 10.73 24.02
CA TYR A 119 -14.65 9.64 24.83
C TYR A 119 -14.05 9.56 26.24
N ARG A 120 -12.72 9.75 26.37
CA ARG A 120 -12.07 9.77 27.69
C ARG A 120 -12.55 10.95 28.54
N TYR A 121 -12.76 12.12 27.96
CA TYR A 121 -13.29 13.28 28.67
C TYR A 121 -14.73 13.03 29.16
N GLU A 122 -15.59 12.52 28.29
CA GLU A 122 -16.98 12.17 28.65
C GLU A 122 -17.03 11.13 29.77
N LEU A 123 -16.18 10.10 29.71
CA LEU A 123 -16.08 9.07 30.74
C LEU A 123 -15.72 9.68 32.12
N ILE A 124 -14.72 10.56 32.16
CA ILE A 124 -14.28 11.22 33.40
C ILE A 124 -15.39 12.11 33.95
N GLN A 125 -16.10 12.85 33.09
CA GLN A 125 -17.21 13.71 33.49
C GLN A 125 -18.38 12.92 34.08
N ASN A 126 -18.74 11.79 33.46
CA ASN A 126 -19.82 10.92 33.94
C ASN A 126 -19.49 10.29 35.29
N ILE A 127 -18.25 9.82 35.49
CA ILE A 127 -17.80 9.28 36.79
C ILE A 127 -17.85 10.36 37.88
N LYS A 128 -17.46 11.60 37.57
CA LYS A 128 -17.57 12.71 38.53
C LYS A 128 -19.01 13.04 38.88
N LYS A 129 -19.94 12.97 37.92
CA LYS A 129 -21.36 13.23 38.14
C LYS A 129 -22.01 12.18 39.04
N GLN A 130 -21.61 10.91 38.94
CA GLN A 130 -22.14 9.82 39.78
C GLN A 130 -21.62 9.79 41.22
N ARG A 131 -20.54 10.54 41.52
CA ARG A 131 -19.95 10.63 42.87
C ARG A 131 -20.49 11.80 43.71
N ARG A 132 -21.33 12.67 43.13
CA ARG A 132 -22.03 13.75 43.84
C ARG A 132 -23.46 13.32 44.11
#